data_AF-A0A3D9SKW6-F1
#
_entry.id   AF-A0A3D9SKW6-F1
#
_cell.length_a   1.000
_cell.length_b   1.000
_cell.length_c   1.000
_cell.angle_alpha   90.00
_cell.angle_beta   90.00
_cell.angle_gamma   90.00
#
_symmetry.space_group_name_H-M   'P 1'
#
loop_
_entity.id
_entity.type
_entity.pdbx_description
1 polymer ?
#
loop_
_entity_poly.entity_id
_entity_poly.type
_entity_poly.pdbx_seq_one_letter_code
_entity_poly.pdbx_strand_id
1 'polypeptide(L)'
;MGLVDSGKWLCMAAIAEATAASFLIPGAIPLVITIGLAYSDPGAMEKAGEDWKLTAKEVEAMKTELKTLADNVPEEKWSSQDRQAFNKALEQYSQELNKVHSFTGDIGDMLKLASQIYFAFAVLAFALAQILAIQALAIAATSWTIVGAAAIMAAANATAAAFDAIMAAAAISLKAAMMIIVGIVGAGMFIYQQATGKAANPDGSGPVMFQKAQITPGPGPLTV
;
A
#
# COMPACT_ATOMS: atom_id res chain seq x y z
N MET A 1 -20.68 3.02 -8.19
CA MET A 1 -19.69 3.71 -7.34
C MET A 1 -19.64 2.94 -6.04
N GLY A 2 -18.53 2.28 -5.75
CA GLY A 2 -18.36 1.58 -4.47
C GLY A 2 -18.42 2.57 -3.32
N LEU A 3 -18.78 2.09 -2.13
CA LEU A 3 -18.84 2.92 -0.92
C LEU A 3 -17.47 3.59 -0.65
N VAL A 4 -16.38 2.92 -1.00
CA VAL A 4 -15.00 3.40 -0.87
C VAL A 4 -14.63 4.47 -1.93
N ASP A 5 -15.12 4.36 -3.17
CA ASP A 5 -14.93 5.38 -4.22
C ASP A 5 -15.50 6.74 -3.80
N SER A 6 -16.52 6.73 -2.94
CA SER A 6 -17.14 7.94 -2.40
C SER A 6 -16.22 8.69 -1.42
N GLY A 7 -15.18 8.04 -0.87
CA GLY A 7 -14.26 8.67 0.08
C GLY A 7 -13.51 9.87 -0.48
N LYS A 8 -13.12 9.82 -1.76
CA LYS A 8 -12.47 10.94 -2.46
C LYS A 8 -13.38 12.16 -2.53
N TRP A 9 -14.64 11.93 -2.91
CA TRP A 9 -15.64 12.98 -3.00
C TRP A 9 -15.92 13.59 -1.62
N LEU A 10 -16.03 12.76 -0.58
CA LEU A 10 -16.25 13.20 0.80
C LEU A 10 -15.12 14.10 1.31
N CYS A 11 -13.85 13.72 1.07
CA CYS A 11 -12.71 14.56 1.40
C CYS A 11 -12.73 15.90 0.63
N MET A 12 -13.04 15.87 -0.67
CA MET A 12 -13.14 17.10 -1.46
C MET A 12 -14.26 18.02 -0.97
N ALA A 13 -15.43 17.46 -0.63
CA ALA A 13 -16.55 18.19 -0.07
C ALA A 13 -16.18 18.81 1.29
N ALA A 14 -15.54 18.03 2.16
CA ALA A 14 -15.05 18.50 3.45
C ALA A 14 -14.09 19.68 3.31
N ILE A 15 -13.13 19.59 2.38
CA ILE A 15 -12.19 20.68 2.09
C ILE A 15 -12.94 21.92 1.60
N ALA A 16 -13.87 21.76 0.65
CA ALA A 16 -14.63 22.87 0.09
C ALA A 16 -15.47 23.59 1.16
N GLU A 17 -16.18 22.84 2.00
CA GLU A 17 -17.02 23.37 3.07
C GLU A 17 -16.19 24.03 4.18
N ALA A 18 -15.11 23.39 4.62
CA ALA A 18 -14.22 23.96 5.62
C ALA A 18 -13.51 25.23 5.08
N THR A 19 -13.16 25.26 3.79
CA THR A 19 -12.60 26.45 3.13
C THR A 19 -13.63 27.58 3.09
N ALA A 20 -14.88 27.29 2.72
CA ALA A 20 -15.95 28.28 2.74
C ALA A 20 -16.20 28.82 4.16
N ALA A 21 -16.23 27.94 5.16
CA ALA A 21 -16.37 28.33 6.56
C ALA A 21 -15.19 29.19 7.06
N SER A 22 -13.97 28.95 6.55
CA SER A 22 -12.76 29.66 6.98
C SER A 22 -12.77 31.16 6.71
N PHE A 23 -13.58 31.63 5.75
CA PHE A 23 -13.77 33.06 5.50
C PHE A 23 -14.44 33.79 6.67
N LEU A 24 -15.28 33.08 7.45
CA LEU A 24 -16.00 33.63 8.60
C LEU A 24 -15.42 33.14 9.93
N ILE A 25 -14.75 31.99 9.93
CA ILE A 25 -14.14 31.35 11.10
C ILE A 25 -12.65 31.11 10.78
N PRO A 26 -11.76 32.09 11.01
CA PRO A 26 -10.33 31.93 10.70
C PRO A 26 -9.68 30.71 11.36
N GLY A 27 -10.17 30.29 12.53
CA GLY A 27 -9.73 29.07 13.23
C GLY A 27 -10.01 27.77 12.49
N ALA A 28 -10.80 27.78 11.39
CA ALA A 28 -11.00 26.63 10.52
C ALA A 28 -9.88 26.45 9.49
N ILE A 29 -8.98 27.43 9.30
CA ILE A 29 -7.86 27.33 8.34
C ILE A 29 -6.95 26.12 8.63
N PRO A 30 -6.48 25.88 9.87
CA PRO A 30 -5.66 24.71 10.19
C PRO A 30 -6.35 23.40 9.83
N LEU A 31 -7.66 23.28 10.07
CA LEU A 31 -8.45 22.11 9.72
C LEU A 31 -8.43 21.83 8.21
N VAL A 32 -8.60 22.86 7.38
CA VAL A 32 -8.52 22.73 5.91
C VAL A 32 -7.16 22.18 5.50
N ILE A 33 -6.08 22.69 6.09
CA ILE A 33 -4.72 22.23 5.82
C ILE A 33 -4.56 20.77 6.28
N THR A 34 -5.02 20.42 7.47
CA THR A 34 -4.95 19.06 8.02
C THR A 34 -5.69 18.05 7.13
N ILE A 35 -6.91 18.38 6.69
CA ILE A 35 -7.68 17.54 5.77
C ILE A 35 -6.95 17.44 4.42
N GLY A 36 -6.42 18.55 3.90
CA GLY A 36 -5.68 18.58 2.64
C GLY A 36 -4.40 17.75 2.67
N LEU A 37 -3.64 17.79 3.77
CA LEU A 37 -2.44 16.98 3.96
C LEU A 37 -2.74 15.49 4.15
N ALA A 38 -3.93 15.17 4.66
CA ALA A 38 -4.41 13.80 4.84
C ALA A 38 -5.24 13.31 3.65
N TYR A 39 -5.37 14.11 2.59
CA TYR A 39 -6.11 13.75 1.39
C TYR A 39 -5.52 12.50 0.74
N SER A 40 -6.37 11.50 0.52
CA SER A 40 -6.01 10.28 -0.19
C SER A 40 -7.18 9.78 -1.04
N ASP A 41 -6.88 8.84 -1.93
CA ASP A 41 -7.87 8.16 -2.77
C ASP A 41 -8.06 6.72 -2.25
N PRO A 42 -8.99 6.50 -1.30
CA PRO A 42 -9.20 5.17 -0.72
C PRO A 42 -9.68 4.16 -1.76
N GLY A 43 -10.40 4.60 -2.80
CA GLY A 43 -10.80 3.74 -3.92
C GLY A 43 -9.59 3.23 -4.70
N ALA A 44 -8.63 4.12 -5.00
CA ALA A 44 -7.37 3.71 -5.63
C ALA A 44 -6.56 2.74 -4.75
N MET A 45 -6.57 2.92 -3.41
CA MET A 45 -5.90 2.00 -2.48
C MET A 45 -6.54 0.62 -2.46
N GLU A 46 -7.87 0.54 -2.43
CA GLU A 46 -8.58 -0.75 -2.47
C GLU A 46 -8.28 -1.49 -3.78
N LYS A 47 -8.36 -0.80 -4.92
CA LYS A 47 -8.01 -1.36 -6.22
C LYS A 47 -6.57 -1.86 -6.27
N ALA A 48 -5.62 -1.05 -5.79
CA ALA A 48 -4.22 -1.47 -5.71
C ALA A 48 -4.07 -2.73 -4.83
N GLY A 49 -4.83 -2.81 -3.72
CA GLY A 49 -4.85 -4.01 -2.88
C GLY A 49 -5.39 -5.25 -3.61
N GLU A 50 -6.40 -5.10 -4.45
CA GLU A 50 -6.90 -6.18 -5.32
C GLU A 50 -5.85 -6.63 -6.36
N ASP A 51 -5.15 -5.69 -6.98
CA ASP A 51 -4.09 -5.98 -7.96
C ASP A 51 -2.92 -6.76 -7.32
N TRP A 52 -2.54 -6.42 -6.07
CA TRP A 52 -1.54 -7.19 -5.31
C TRP A 52 -2.00 -8.61 -5.00
N LYS A 53 -3.28 -8.80 -4.67
CA LYS A 53 -3.86 -10.14 -4.45
C LYS A 53 -3.96 -10.95 -5.74
N LEU A 54 -4.21 -10.30 -6.87
CA LEU A 54 -4.17 -10.96 -8.18
C LEU A 54 -2.75 -11.45 -8.48
N THR A 55 -1.76 -10.59 -8.24
CA THR A 55 -0.33 -10.95 -8.37
C THR A 55 0.02 -12.15 -7.49
N ALA A 56 -0.47 -12.21 -6.24
CA ALA A 56 -0.29 -13.37 -5.37
C ALA A 56 -0.83 -14.64 -6.05
N LYS A 57 -2.06 -14.61 -6.57
CA LYS A 57 -2.66 -15.77 -7.26
C LYS A 57 -1.84 -16.23 -8.47
N GLU A 58 -1.29 -15.29 -9.25
CA GLU A 58 -0.43 -15.58 -10.39
C GLU A 58 0.87 -16.28 -9.95
N VAL A 59 1.47 -15.84 -8.84
CA VAL A 59 2.66 -16.50 -8.25
C VAL A 59 2.35 -17.95 -7.84
N GLU A 60 1.20 -18.21 -7.23
CA GLU A 60 0.80 -19.58 -6.85
C GLU A 60 0.51 -20.46 -8.09
N ALA A 61 -0.08 -19.88 -9.13
CA ALA A 61 -0.30 -20.56 -10.40
C ALA A 61 1.03 -20.96 -11.06
N MET A 62 1.99 -20.03 -11.16
CA MET A 62 3.33 -20.32 -11.68
C MET A 62 4.04 -21.42 -10.89
N LYS A 63 3.94 -21.40 -9.55
CA LYS A 63 4.51 -22.46 -8.69
C LYS A 63 3.90 -23.83 -9.01
N THR A 64 2.59 -23.88 -9.19
CA THR A 64 1.87 -25.12 -9.52
C THR A 64 2.27 -25.63 -10.91
N GLU A 65 2.32 -24.76 -11.91
CA GLU A 65 2.76 -25.11 -13.27
C GLU A 65 4.20 -25.64 -13.29
N LEU A 66 5.14 -24.98 -12.60
CA LEU A 66 6.52 -25.44 -12.50
C LEU A 66 6.62 -26.83 -11.87
N LYS A 67 5.86 -27.08 -10.81
CA LYS A 67 5.81 -28.38 -10.16
C LYS A 67 5.22 -29.46 -11.07
N THR A 68 4.10 -29.16 -11.73
CA THR A 68 3.48 -30.07 -12.70
C THR A 68 4.41 -30.39 -13.88
N LEU A 69 5.15 -29.40 -14.40
CA LEU A 69 6.13 -29.62 -15.45
C LEU A 69 7.27 -30.56 -15.00
N ALA A 70 7.76 -30.39 -13.77
CA ALA A 70 8.79 -31.26 -13.20
C ALA A 70 8.28 -32.70 -12.97
N ASP A 71 7.06 -32.84 -12.44
CA ASP A 71 6.44 -34.13 -12.13
C ASP A 71 6.11 -34.92 -13.42
N ASN A 72 5.80 -34.23 -14.53
CA ASN A 72 5.49 -34.86 -15.81
C ASN A 72 6.71 -35.42 -16.56
N VAL A 73 7.95 -35.22 -16.08
CA VAL A 73 9.15 -35.80 -16.71
C VAL A 73 9.28 -37.28 -16.30
N PRO A 74 9.16 -38.24 -17.24
CA PRO A 74 9.22 -39.67 -16.92
C PRO A 74 10.55 -40.06 -16.26
N GLU A 75 10.51 -40.90 -15.21
CA GLU A 75 11.71 -41.39 -14.52
C GLU A 75 12.68 -42.13 -15.43
N GLU A 76 12.16 -42.85 -16.42
CA GLU A 76 12.95 -43.59 -17.41
C GLU A 76 13.85 -42.67 -18.27
N LYS A 77 13.43 -41.41 -18.47
CA LYS A 77 14.17 -40.43 -19.28
C LYS A 77 15.12 -39.57 -18.46
N TRP A 78 14.93 -39.54 -17.14
CA TRP A 78 15.70 -38.71 -16.23
C TRP A 78 15.82 -39.38 -14.86
N SER A 79 16.75 -40.32 -14.72
CA SER A 79 16.99 -41.12 -13.51
C SER A 79 18.30 -40.77 -12.79
N SER A 80 18.97 -39.68 -13.18
CA SER A 80 20.29 -39.30 -12.66
C SER A 80 20.24 -38.54 -11.34
N GLN A 81 21.40 -38.41 -10.68
CA GLN A 81 21.62 -37.49 -9.56
C GLN A 81 21.19 -36.05 -9.89
N ASP A 82 21.20 -35.65 -11.16
CA ASP A 82 20.77 -34.32 -11.61
C ASP A 82 19.28 -34.09 -11.36
N ARG A 83 18.44 -35.12 -11.46
CA ARG A 83 17.01 -35.01 -11.11
C ARG A 83 16.82 -34.69 -9.65
N GLN A 84 17.59 -35.33 -8.76
CA GLN A 84 17.51 -35.05 -7.32
C GLN A 84 17.99 -33.63 -7.00
N ALA A 85 19.08 -33.19 -7.62
CA ALA A 85 19.58 -31.82 -7.47
C ALA A 85 18.57 -30.79 -7.99
N PHE A 86 17.96 -31.03 -9.15
CA PHE A 86 16.90 -30.18 -9.69
C PHE A 86 15.67 -30.14 -8.80
N ASN A 87 15.15 -31.29 -8.35
CA ASN A 87 14.00 -31.34 -7.45
C ASN A 87 14.26 -30.60 -6.13
N LYS A 88 15.49 -30.70 -5.60
CA LYS A 88 15.90 -29.94 -4.41
C LYS A 88 15.92 -28.43 -4.69
N ALA A 89 16.45 -28.00 -5.83
CA ALA A 89 16.45 -26.59 -6.22
C ALA A 89 15.03 -26.07 -6.48
N LEU A 90 14.16 -26.87 -7.10
CA LEU A 90 12.76 -26.56 -7.35
C LEU A 90 11.97 -26.42 -6.04
N GLU A 91 12.23 -27.29 -5.06
CA GLU A 91 11.63 -27.20 -3.72
C GLU A 91 12.07 -25.91 -3.01
N GLN A 92 13.37 -25.57 -3.06
CA GLN A 92 13.88 -24.30 -2.51
C GLN A 92 13.26 -23.09 -3.21
N TYR A 93 13.15 -23.12 -4.54
CA TYR A 93 12.51 -22.06 -5.31
C TYR A 93 11.02 -21.94 -4.98
N SER A 94 10.31 -23.06 -4.81
CA SER A 94 8.90 -23.09 -4.39
C SER A 94 8.71 -22.48 -3.00
N GLN A 95 9.66 -22.68 -2.08
CA GLN A 95 9.64 -22.05 -0.76
C GLN A 95 9.83 -20.52 -0.84
N GLU A 96 10.69 -20.03 -1.73
CA GLU A 96 10.83 -18.58 -1.97
C GLU A 96 9.59 -18.01 -2.66
N LEU A 97 9.00 -18.70 -3.63
CA LEU A 97 7.73 -18.30 -4.23
C LEU A 97 6.58 -18.24 -3.21
N ASN A 98 6.53 -19.16 -2.24
CA ASN A 98 5.55 -19.10 -1.15
C ASN A 98 5.72 -17.82 -0.31
N LYS A 99 6.96 -17.41 -0.04
CA LYS A 99 7.21 -16.14 0.69
C LYS A 99 6.74 -14.95 -0.12
N VAL A 100 6.98 -14.93 -1.43
CA VAL A 100 6.51 -13.87 -2.34
C VAL A 100 4.98 -13.86 -2.41
N HIS A 101 4.34 -15.03 -2.50
CA HIS A 101 2.88 -15.17 -2.46
C HIS A 101 2.29 -14.59 -1.17
N SER A 102 2.81 -14.99 0.00
CA SER A 102 2.35 -14.45 1.27
C SER A 102 2.57 -12.94 1.36
N PHE A 103 3.75 -12.46 0.98
CA PHE A 103 4.09 -11.04 1.02
C PHE A 103 3.18 -10.17 0.12
N THR A 104 2.93 -10.61 -1.12
CA THR A 104 2.04 -9.92 -2.06
C THR A 104 0.59 -9.93 -1.55
N GLY A 105 0.13 -11.04 -0.96
CA GLY A 105 -1.16 -11.12 -0.30
C GLY A 105 -1.31 -10.16 0.88
N ASP A 106 -0.29 -10.13 1.76
CA ASP A 106 -0.25 -9.27 2.94
C ASP A 106 -0.31 -7.78 2.57
N ILE A 107 0.45 -7.36 1.55
CA ILE A 107 0.37 -5.98 1.01
C ILE A 107 -1.06 -5.66 0.55
N GLY A 108 -1.69 -6.62 -0.15
CA GLY A 108 -3.07 -6.47 -0.61
C GLY A 108 -4.07 -6.26 0.53
N ASP A 109 -3.92 -7.02 1.62
CA ASP A 109 -4.75 -6.85 2.82
C ASP A 109 -4.49 -5.53 3.55
N MET A 110 -3.24 -5.10 3.63
CA MET A 110 -2.89 -3.84 4.27
C MET A 110 -3.37 -2.62 3.49
N LEU A 111 -3.29 -2.65 2.15
CA LEU A 111 -3.84 -1.58 1.31
C LEU A 111 -5.37 -1.48 1.45
N LYS A 112 -6.05 -2.63 1.57
CA LYS A 112 -7.49 -2.65 1.87
C LYS A 112 -7.81 -2.06 3.24
N LEU A 113 -7.04 -2.41 4.28
CA LEU A 113 -7.19 -1.83 5.60
C LEU A 113 -6.94 -0.32 5.59
N ALA A 114 -5.87 0.14 4.92
CA ALA A 114 -5.56 1.55 4.76
C ALA A 114 -6.71 2.29 4.08
N SER A 115 -7.27 1.73 3.00
CA SER A 115 -8.44 2.28 2.32
C SER A 115 -9.62 2.49 3.27
N GLN A 116 -9.96 1.51 4.12
CA GLN A 116 -11.04 1.63 5.09
C GLN A 116 -10.78 2.73 6.14
N ILE A 117 -9.54 2.85 6.62
CA ILE A 117 -9.16 3.89 7.59
C ILE A 117 -9.26 5.28 6.95
N TYR A 118 -8.76 5.45 5.72
CA TYR A 118 -8.87 6.71 4.99
C TYR A 118 -10.32 7.07 4.65
N PHE A 119 -11.16 6.08 4.35
CA PHE A 119 -12.60 6.29 4.18
C PHE A 119 -13.26 6.78 5.48
N ALA A 120 -12.96 6.15 6.61
CA ALA A 120 -13.48 6.59 7.91
C ALA A 120 -13.03 8.02 8.26
N PHE A 121 -11.78 8.36 7.94
CA PHE A 121 -11.27 9.73 8.08
C PHE A 121 -12.02 10.73 7.17
N ALA A 122 -12.31 10.36 5.92
CA ALA A 122 -13.07 11.19 5.00
C ALA A 122 -14.49 11.49 5.52
N VAL A 123 -15.16 10.47 6.08
CA VAL A 123 -16.48 10.63 6.71
C VAL A 123 -16.42 11.55 7.92
N LEU A 124 -15.42 11.38 8.78
CA LEU A 124 -15.21 12.27 9.93
C LEU A 124 -14.93 13.71 9.50
N ALA A 125 -14.03 13.91 8.53
CA ALA A 125 -13.70 15.23 7.98
C ALA A 125 -14.95 15.94 7.46
N PHE A 126 -15.77 15.21 6.70
CA PHE A 126 -17.02 15.73 6.14
C PHE A 126 -18.02 16.13 7.24
N ALA A 127 -18.22 15.28 8.25
CA ALA A 127 -19.11 15.58 9.37
C ALA A 127 -18.68 16.84 10.14
N LEU A 128 -17.38 17.02 10.38
CA LEU A 128 -16.84 18.19 11.07
C LEU A 128 -16.95 19.47 10.21
N ALA A 129 -16.69 19.36 8.91
CA ALA A 129 -16.83 20.47 7.97
C ALA A 129 -18.28 20.97 7.88
N GLN A 130 -19.26 20.05 7.87
CA GLN A 130 -20.69 20.39 7.90
C GLN A 130 -21.08 21.19 9.15
N ILE A 131 -20.57 20.80 10.32
CA ILE A 131 -20.83 21.54 11.57
C ILE A 131 -20.26 22.96 11.48
N LEU A 132 -19.05 23.12 10.94
CA LEU A 132 -18.45 24.45 10.76
C LEU A 132 -19.19 25.29 9.72
N ALA A 133 -19.71 24.67 8.65
CA ALA A 133 -20.53 25.36 7.67
C ALA A 133 -21.81 25.93 8.31
N ILE A 134 -22.48 25.16 9.18
CA ILE A 134 -23.65 25.63 9.94
C ILE A 134 -23.28 26.79 10.86
N GLN A 135 -22.14 26.70 11.56
CA GLN A 135 -21.66 27.79 12.43
C GLN A 135 -21.33 29.06 11.63
N ALA A 136 -20.72 28.91 10.45
CA ALA A 136 -20.41 30.03 9.57
C ALA A 136 -21.69 30.73 9.09
N LEU A 137 -22.73 29.97 8.73
CA LEU A 137 -24.05 30.52 8.40
C LEU A 137 -24.69 31.26 9.59
N ALA A 138 -24.56 30.74 10.81
CA ALA A 138 -25.05 31.42 12.01
C ALA A 138 -24.32 32.75 12.27
N ILE A 139 -23.01 32.81 12.05
CA ILE A 139 -22.22 34.06 12.12
C ILE A 139 -22.70 35.05 11.06
N ALA A 140 -22.89 34.59 9.82
CA ALA A 140 -23.39 35.44 8.73
C ALA A 140 -24.80 35.99 9.00
N ALA A 141 -25.68 35.20 9.64
CA ALA A 141 -27.01 35.66 10.02
C ALA A 141 -26.98 36.69 11.17
N THR A 142 -26.05 36.52 12.12
CA THR A 142 -25.96 37.37 13.32
C THR A 142 -25.04 38.58 13.16
N SER A 143 -24.33 38.70 12.04
CA SER A 143 -23.43 39.84 11.73
C SER A 143 -24.15 41.19 11.65
N TRP A 144 -25.48 41.19 11.57
CA TRP A 144 -26.33 42.38 11.64
C TRP A 144 -26.45 42.94 13.08
N THR A 145 -26.00 42.17 14.08
CA THR A 145 -26.00 42.56 15.50
C THR A 145 -24.57 42.62 16.05
N ILE A 146 -24.12 43.82 16.40
CA ILE A 146 -22.72 44.09 16.76
C ILE A 146 -22.26 43.31 18.01
N VAL A 147 -23.14 43.14 19.00
CA VAL A 147 -22.78 42.52 20.30
C VAL A 147 -22.81 40.99 20.25
N GLY A 148 -23.66 40.38 19.42
CA GLY A 148 -23.76 38.93 19.30
C GLY A 148 -22.65 38.30 18.45
N ALA A 149 -22.18 39.00 17.43
CA ALA A 149 -21.22 38.49 16.46
C ALA A 149 -19.87 38.06 17.09
N ALA A 150 -19.35 38.84 18.03
CA ALA A 150 -18.05 38.55 18.66
C ALA A 150 -18.08 37.27 19.52
N ALA A 151 -19.14 37.07 20.31
CA ALA A 151 -19.27 35.89 21.17
C ALA A 151 -19.45 34.59 20.35
N ILE A 152 -20.27 34.65 19.29
CA ILE A 152 -20.49 33.50 18.40
C ILE A 152 -19.22 33.17 17.63
N MET A 153 -18.49 34.18 17.14
CA MET A 153 -17.22 33.99 16.46
C MET A 153 -16.16 33.37 17.38
N ALA A 154 -16.08 33.78 18.65
CA ALA A 154 -15.17 33.16 19.62
C ALA A 154 -15.51 31.68 19.86
N ALA A 155 -16.79 31.34 20.03
CA ALA A 155 -17.23 29.95 20.22
C ALA A 155 -16.98 29.08 18.97
N ALA A 156 -17.19 29.63 17.77
CA ALA A 156 -16.93 28.94 16.52
C ALA A 156 -15.43 28.67 16.31
N ASN A 157 -14.56 29.65 16.64
CA ASN A 157 -13.11 29.45 16.59
C ASN A 157 -12.64 28.38 17.60
N ALA A 158 -13.21 28.33 18.80
CA ALA A 158 -12.91 27.28 19.78
C ALA A 158 -13.35 25.90 19.27
N THR A 159 -14.52 25.81 18.63
CA THR A 159 -14.99 24.56 18.00
C THR A 159 -14.05 24.12 16.88
N ALA A 160 -13.66 25.03 16.01
CA ALA A 160 -12.75 24.76 14.90
C ALA A 160 -11.38 24.25 15.40
N ALA A 161 -10.83 24.86 16.47
CA ALA A 161 -9.59 24.41 17.08
C ALA A 161 -9.71 22.98 17.67
N ALA A 162 -10.83 22.66 18.32
CA ALA A 162 -11.08 21.30 18.82
C ALA A 162 -11.18 20.28 17.67
N PHE A 163 -11.82 20.66 16.56
CA PHE A 163 -11.93 19.80 15.38
C PHE A 163 -10.59 19.58 14.69
N ASP A 164 -9.76 20.62 14.59
CA ASP A 164 -8.39 20.47 14.07
C ASP A 164 -7.57 19.50 14.93
N ALA A 165 -7.65 19.59 16.26
CA ALA A 165 -6.96 18.66 17.16
C ALA A 165 -7.41 17.20 16.95
N ILE A 166 -8.72 16.96 16.80
CA ILE A 166 -9.27 15.63 16.50
C ILE A 166 -8.74 15.12 15.15
N MET A 167 -8.76 15.96 14.12
CA MET A 167 -8.28 15.59 12.79
C MET A 167 -6.77 15.37 12.75
N ALA A 168 -5.99 16.17 13.47
CA ALA A 168 -4.56 15.97 13.61
C ALA A 168 -4.24 14.64 14.29
N ALA A 169 -4.98 14.27 15.35
CA ALA A 169 -4.84 12.97 16.01
C ALA A 169 -5.19 11.80 15.07
N ALA A 170 -6.29 11.93 14.29
CA ALA A 170 -6.66 10.93 13.29
C ALA A 170 -5.64 10.84 12.14
N ALA A 171 -5.03 11.95 11.73
CA ALA A 171 -3.98 11.96 10.71
C ALA A 171 -2.70 11.25 11.19
N ILE A 172 -2.39 11.30 12.49
CA ILE A 172 -1.23 10.58 13.07
C ILE A 172 -1.42 9.06 12.97
N SER A 173 -2.60 8.55 13.33
CA SER A 173 -2.87 7.10 13.24
C SER A 173 -2.81 6.59 11.80
N LEU A 174 -3.26 7.42 10.85
CA LEU A 174 -3.13 7.18 9.41
C LEU A 174 -1.67 7.12 8.95
N LYS A 175 -0.83 8.06 9.36
CA LYS A 175 0.61 8.03 9.06
C LYS A 175 1.28 6.79 9.64
N ALA A 176 0.91 6.38 10.85
CA ALA A 176 1.45 5.16 11.46
C ALA A 176 1.09 3.90 10.65
N ALA A 177 -0.15 3.79 10.19
CA ALA A 177 -0.58 2.68 9.32
C ALA A 177 0.23 2.64 8.01
N MET A 178 0.42 3.79 7.36
CA MET A 178 1.22 3.87 6.13
C MET A 178 2.70 3.54 6.35
N MET A 179 3.29 3.94 7.48
CA MET A 179 4.68 3.58 7.80
C MET A 179 4.88 2.07 7.96
N ILE A 180 3.89 1.34 8.48
CA ILE A 180 3.95 -0.12 8.57
C ILE A 180 3.99 -0.73 7.16
N ILE A 181 3.12 -0.25 6.25
CA ILE A 181 3.08 -0.71 4.86
C ILE A 181 4.43 -0.44 4.16
N VAL A 182 4.94 0.79 4.27
CA VAL A 182 6.24 1.17 3.68
C VAL A 182 7.37 0.36 4.28
N GLY A 183 7.35 0.08 5.59
CA GLY A 183 8.34 -0.75 6.26
C GLY A 183 8.37 -2.18 5.74
N ILE A 184 7.21 -2.78 5.52
CA ILE A 184 7.08 -4.14 4.96
C ILE A 184 7.56 -4.17 3.51
N VAL A 185 7.10 -3.24 2.68
CA VAL A 185 7.56 -3.12 1.29
C VAL A 185 9.07 -2.89 1.22
N GLY A 186 9.62 -2.02 2.07
CA GLY A 186 11.04 -1.74 2.17
C GLY A 186 11.86 -2.95 2.62
N ALA A 187 11.39 -3.71 3.61
CA ALA A 187 12.04 -4.95 4.04
C ALA A 187 12.03 -6.00 2.91
N GLY A 188 10.92 -6.13 2.18
CA GLY A 188 10.82 -7.02 1.01
C GLY A 188 11.80 -6.63 -0.10
N MET A 189 11.91 -5.35 -0.43
CA MET A 189 12.89 -4.86 -1.41
C MET A 189 14.34 -5.09 -0.96
N PHE A 190 14.63 -4.93 0.34
CA PHE A 190 15.96 -5.19 0.88
C PHE A 190 16.34 -6.68 0.81
N ILE A 191 15.39 -7.58 1.10
CA ILE A 191 15.57 -9.03 0.94
C ILE A 191 15.78 -9.36 -0.54
N TYR A 192 14.99 -8.78 -1.44
CA TYR A 192 15.17 -8.96 -2.88
C TYR A 192 16.54 -8.50 -3.34
N GLN A 193 17.01 -7.32 -2.92
CA GLN A 193 18.35 -6.83 -3.24
C GLN A 193 19.47 -7.70 -2.67
N GLN A 194 19.29 -8.27 -1.47
CA GLN A 194 20.26 -9.25 -0.95
C GLN A 194 20.20 -10.56 -1.74
N ALA A 195 19.03 -11.02 -2.17
CA ALA A 195 18.90 -12.21 -2.98
C ALA A 195 19.50 -11.99 -4.38
N THR A 196 19.24 -10.88 -5.05
CA THR A 196 19.84 -10.59 -6.36
C THR A 196 21.30 -10.15 -6.26
N GLY A 197 21.73 -9.56 -5.14
CA GLY A 197 23.10 -9.09 -4.93
C GLY A 197 24.04 -10.18 -4.42
N LYS A 198 23.56 -11.13 -3.61
CA LYS A 198 24.34 -12.26 -3.09
C LYS A 198 24.01 -13.59 -3.75
N ALA A 199 22.82 -13.84 -4.29
CA ALA A 199 22.53 -15.09 -5.02
C ALA A 199 22.88 -15.01 -6.52
N ALA A 200 23.04 -13.81 -7.10
CA ALA A 200 23.64 -13.70 -8.43
C ALA A 200 25.15 -13.93 -8.41
N ASN A 201 25.84 -13.67 -7.28
CA ASN A 201 27.28 -13.91 -7.17
C ASN A 201 27.83 -13.82 -5.71
N PRO A 202 27.68 -14.84 -4.86
CA PRO A 202 28.21 -14.79 -3.49
C PRO A 202 29.75 -14.91 -3.42
N ASP A 203 30.38 -15.37 -4.50
CA ASP A 203 31.78 -15.77 -4.61
C ASP A 203 32.47 -15.26 -5.88
N GLY A 204 31.80 -14.45 -6.71
CA GLY A 204 32.38 -13.94 -7.96
C GLY A 204 32.33 -14.91 -9.15
N SER A 205 31.93 -16.17 -8.94
CA SER A 205 32.14 -17.28 -9.86
C SER A 205 31.01 -17.58 -10.86
N GLY A 206 29.83 -16.95 -10.74
CA GLY A 206 28.65 -17.21 -11.60
C GLY A 206 28.95 -17.20 -13.11
N PRO A 207 29.65 -16.19 -13.65
CA PRO A 207 30.09 -16.17 -15.05
C PRO A 207 31.12 -17.26 -15.39
N VAL A 208 31.95 -17.66 -14.41
CA VAL A 208 33.06 -18.61 -14.58
C VAL A 208 32.56 -20.06 -14.68
N MET A 209 31.45 -20.40 -14.00
CA MET A 209 30.83 -21.72 -14.10
C MET A 209 30.12 -21.94 -15.45
N PHE A 210 29.45 -20.90 -15.99
CA PHE A 210 28.90 -20.96 -17.35
C PHE A 210 29.99 -21.04 -18.42
N GLN A 211 31.12 -20.35 -18.25
CA GLN A 211 32.28 -20.51 -19.15
C GLN A 211 32.92 -21.90 -19.07
N LYS A 212 33.10 -22.48 -17.87
CA LYS A 212 33.64 -23.85 -17.73
C LYS A 212 32.72 -24.93 -18.31
N ALA A 213 31.40 -24.74 -18.20
CA ALA A 213 30.41 -25.62 -18.82
C ALA A 213 30.39 -25.52 -20.36
N GLN A 214 30.75 -24.36 -20.93
CA GLN A 214 30.82 -24.17 -22.38
C GLN A 214 32.16 -24.59 -23.01
N ILE A 215 33.25 -24.65 -22.23
CA ILE A 215 34.62 -24.90 -22.74
C ILE A 215 35.08 -26.37 -22.55
N THR A 216 34.22 -27.27 -22.06
CA THR A 216 34.56 -28.71 -22.01
C THR A 216 33.86 -29.48 -23.13
N PRO A 217 34.36 -29.47 -24.38
CA PRO A 217 33.98 -30.48 -25.36
C PRO A 217 34.47 -31.83 -24.84
N GLY A 218 33.56 -32.77 -24.63
CA GLY A 218 33.87 -34.12 -24.17
C GLY A 218 34.89 -34.82 -25.09
N PRO A 219 35.63 -35.82 -24.59
CA PRO A 219 36.59 -36.56 -25.38
C PRO A 219 35.88 -37.18 -26.60
N GLY A 220 36.33 -36.79 -27.79
CA GLY A 220 35.79 -37.28 -29.06
C GLY A 220 35.87 -38.80 -29.16
N PRO A 221 35.03 -39.41 -30.03
CA PRO A 221 34.85 -40.85 -30.10
C PRO A 221 36.17 -41.56 -30.44
N LEU A 222 36.46 -42.63 -29.69
CA LEU A 222 37.52 -43.58 -29.98
C LEU A 222 37.29 -44.19 -31.37
N THR A 223 38.15 -43.85 -32.31
CA THR A 223 38.26 -44.54 -33.59
C THR A 223 39.06 -45.83 -33.40
N VAL A 224 38.42 -46.95 -33.75
CA VAL A 224 39.02 -48.28 -33.95
C VAL A 224 39.95 -48.25 -35.16
#